data_AF-W0E472-F1
#
_entry.id   AF-W0E472-F1
#
_cell.length_a   1.000
_cell.length_b   1.000
_cell.length_c   1.000
_cell.angle_alpha   90.00
_cell.angle_beta   90.00
_cell.angle_gamma   90.00
#
_symmetry.space_group_name_H-M   'P 1'
#
loop_
_entity.id
_entity.type
_entity.pdbx_description
1 polymer ?
#
loop_
_entity_poly.entity_id
_entity_poly.type
_entity_poly.pdbx_seq_one_letter_code
_entity_poly.pdbx_strand_id
1 'polypeptide(L)'
;MDDCVRDLLKNQSKDGRAGLWLFQCCSLRSGLLCAKRIISLLKTEAGGLFRPFPVRLEAKNGARNDVDQLLRVMADHLELSLEGRSRREQLEAVSTTLCGSLQAGSIAFIEIHGCNWLVDNEPTALHWVVMDFWRRLIADLEIVARQRAGSVTLLAALFVDDQLPEGALSPEHCCSLADVHRDRCLEIELRNWTADEVDDWLARFGMTNHPDETIRSVRDLVMRISDGVPCLIEHELLKQLCPMTD
;
A
#
# COMPACT_ATOMS: atom_id res chain seq x y z
N MET A 1 2.01 -2.79 12.08
CA MET A 1 1.83 -1.83 10.96
C MET A 1 1.85 -0.40 11.46
N ASP A 2 0.96 0.00 12.37
CA ASP A 2 0.92 1.36 12.95
C ASP A 2 2.29 1.84 13.46
N ASP A 3 3.01 0.99 14.20
CA ASP A 3 4.35 1.33 14.70
C ASP A 3 5.36 1.49 13.57
N CYS A 4 5.32 0.64 12.55
CA CYS A 4 6.17 0.79 11.36
C CYS A 4 5.92 2.12 10.63
N VAL A 5 4.65 2.51 10.47
CA VAL A 5 4.29 3.81 9.85
C VAL A 5 4.85 4.95 10.71
N ARG A 6 4.65 4.88 12.03
CA ARG A 6 5.11 5.91 12.97
C ARG A 6 6.64 6.00 13.04
N ASP A 7 7.34 4.88 13.05
CA ASP A 7 8.79 4.84 13.12
C ASP A 7 9.42 5.44 11.86
N LEU A 8 8.85 5.13 10.69
CA LEU A 8 9.27 5.74 9.43
C LEU A 8 9.03 7.27 9.43
N LEU A 9 7.95 7.74 10.05
CA LEU A 9 7.67 9.17 10.18
C LEU A 9 8.54 9.87 11.24
N LYS A 10 9.00 9.17 12.28
CA LYS A 10 9.81 9.77 13.36
C LYS A 10 11.27 9.99 12.97
N ASN A 11 11.81 9.18 12.05
CA ASN A 11 13.21 9.30 11.63
C ASN A 11 13.43 10.57 10.80
N GLN A 12 14.08 11.57 11.41
CA GLN A 12 14.44 12.80 10.72
C GLN A 12 15.63 12.57 9.79
N SER A 13 15.47 12.93 8.52
CA SER A 13 16.51 12.88 7.51
C SER A 13 16.61 14.23 6.80
N LYS A 14 17.84 14.70 6.57
CA LYS A 14 18.09 15.91 5.77
C LYS A 14 17.75 15.72 4.29
N ASP A 15 17.72 14.47 3.84
CA ASP A 15 17.44 14.07 2.46
C ASP A 15 15.96 13.68 2.25
N GLY A 16 15.09 14.09 3.18
CA GLY A 16 13.67 13.75 3.18
C GLY A 16 13.41 12.31 3.62
N ARG A 17 12.14 11.97 3.80
CA ARG A 17 11.70 10.64 4.22
C ARG A 17 11.06 9.92 3.03
N ALA A 18 11.46 8.69 2.80
CA ALA A 18 10.88 7.86 1.76
C ALA A 18 10.63 6.43 2.28
N GLY A 19 9.53 5.82 1.81
CA GLY A 19 9.23 4.42 2.08
C GLY A 19 8.34 3.82 0.99
N LEU A 20 8.66 2.60 0.58
CA LEU A 20 7.87 1.82 -0.37
C LEU A 20 7.40 0.55 0.32
N TRP A 21 6.08 0.34 0.36
CA TRP A 21 5.48 -0.85 0.94
C TRP A 21 4.93 -1.77 -0.13
N LEU A 22 5.08 -3.06 0.08
CA LEU A 22 4.49 -4.10 -0.76
C LEU A 22 3.47 -4.89 0.05
N PHE A 23 2.24 -4.94 -0.45
CA PHE A 23 1.16 -5.75 0.09
C PHE A 23 0.76 -6.79 -0.96
N GLN A 24 0.72 -8.06 -0.56
CA GLN A 24 0.34 -9.19 -1.41
C GLN A 24 -0.95 -9.83 -0.92
N CYS A 25 -1.61 -10.63 -1.76
CA CYS A 25 -2.87 -11.29 -1.43
C CYS A 25 -3.97 -10.30 -0.96
N CYS A 26 -3.98 -9.07 -1.50
CA CYS A 26 -4.74 -7.94 -0.96
C CYS A 26 -6.25 -8.18 -0.92
N SER A 27 -6.84 -8.75 -1.98
CA SER A 27 -8.28 -9.04 -2.05
C SER A 27 -8.72 -10.06 -0.98
N LEU A 28 -7.91 -11.09 -0.72
CA LEU A 28 -8.24 -12.12 0.27
C LEU A 28 -7.98 -11.64 1.70
N ARG A 29 -6.88 -10.91 1.91
CA ARG A 29 -6.39 -10.53 3.24
C ARG A 29 -6.73 -9.08 3.63
N SER A 30 -7.77 -8.52 3.01
CA SER A 30 -8.30 -7.18 3.28
C SER A 30 -7.24 -6.06 3.22
N GLY A 31 -6.35 -6.11 2.23
CA GLY A 31 -5.31 -5.10 2.00
C GLY A 31 -5.87 -3.68 1.82
N LEU A 32 -7.09 -3.55 1.29
CA LEU A 32 -7.79 -2.27 1.21
C LEU A 32 -8.09 -1.65 2.59
N LEU A 33 -8.42 -2.47 3.59
CA LEU A 33 -8.62 -1.98 4.96
C LEU A 33 -7.29 -1.51 5.56
N CYS A 34 -6.20 -2.21 5.25
CA CYS A 34 -4.84 -1.79 5.62
C CYS A 34 -4.49 -0.43 4.99
N ALA A 35 -4.76 -0.24 3.70
CA ALA A 35 -4.58 1.04 3.00
C ALA A 35 -5.35 2.17 3.69
N LYS A 36 -6.65 1.95 3.98
CA LYS A 36 -7.49 2.92 4.70
C LYS A 36 -6.93 3.27 6.07
N ARG A 37 -6.43 2.29 6.83
CA ARG A 37 -5.81 2.52 8.14
C ARG A 37 -4.55 3.38 8.02
N ILE A 38 -3.67 3.05 7.08
CA ILE A 38 -2.45 3.82 6.79
C ILE A 38 -2.79 5.26 6.46
N ILE A 39 -3.70 5.50 5.50
CA ILE A 39 -4.13 6.85 5.10
C ILE A 39 -4.67 7.64 6.30
N SER A 40 -5.48 7.00 7.14
CA SER A 40 -6.04 7.63 8.34
C SER A 40 -4.94 8.08 9.31
N LEU A 41 -3.94 7.23 9.54
CA LEU A 41 -2.77 7.57 10.35
C LEU A 41 -1.97 8.73 9.73
N LEU A 42 -1.64 8.64 8.44
CA LEU A 42 -0.88 9.67 7.73
C LEU A 42 -1.59 11.03 7.73
N LYS A 43 -2.91 11.04 7.54
CA LYS A 43 -3.74 12.26 7.64
C LYS A 43 -3.65 12.89 9.03
N THR A 44 -3.67 12.07 10.07
CA THR A 44 -3.57 12.53 11.46
C THR A 44 -2.19 13.13 11.73
N GLU A 45 -1.12 12.46 11.29
CA GLU A 45 0.26 12.91 11.51
C GLU A 45 0.63 14.15 10.68
N ALA A 46 0.09 14.30 9.46
CA ALA A 46 0.44 15.41 8.56
C ALA A 46 -0.21 16.76 8.92
N GLY A 47 -1.16 16.81 9.87
CA GLY A 47 -1.77 18.06 10.33
C GLY A 47 -2.39 18.92 9.21
N GLY A 48 -2.96 18.28 8.17
CA GLY A 48 -3.56 18.95 7.01
C GLY A 48 -2.68 19.05 5.77
N LEU A 49 -1.39 18.71 5.85
CA LEU A 49 -0.46 18.68 4.70
C LEU A 49 -0.30 17.29 4.07
N PHE A 50 -1.34 16.45 4.21
CA PHE A 50 -1.40 15.13 3.59
C PHE A 50 -1.88 15.23 2.13
N ARG A 51 -1.16 14.60 1.22
CA ARG A 51 -1.48 14.55 -0.21
C ARG A 51 -1.61 13.09 -0.68
N PRO A 52 -2.84 12.58 -0.84
CA PRO A 52 -3.04 11.28 -1.44
C PRO A 52 -2.77 11.34 -2.95
N PHE A 53 -2.14 10.29 -3.48
CA PHE A 53 -1.89 10.07 -4.90
C PHE A 53 -2.43 8.68 -5.28
N PRO A 54 -3.75 8.54 -5.46
CA PRO A 54 -4.34 7.27 -5.87
C PRO A 54 -3.99 6.97 -7.32
N VAL A 55 -3.33 5.83 -7.54
CA VAL A 55 -2.96 5.30 -8.84
C VAL A 55 -3.65 3.95 -8.99
N ARG A 56 -4.62 3.88 -9.89
CA ARG A 56 -5.33 2.62 -10.17
C ARG A 56 -5.04 2.16 -11.58
N LEU A 57 -4.40 1.01 -11.68
CA LEU A 57 -4.11 0.34 -12.94
C LEU A 57 -5.31 -0.53 -13.31
N GLU A 58 -6.25 0.04 -14.05
CA GLU A 58 -7.38 -0.70 -14.61
C GLU A 58 -7.06 -1.05 -16.07
N ALA A 59 -7.09 -2.35 -16.40
CA ALA A 59 -6.98 -2.82 -17.77
C ALA A 59 -8.23 -2.37 -18.56
N LYS A 60 -8.18 -1.17 -19.14
CA LYS A 60 -9.24 -0.70 -20.04
C LYS A 60 -9.02 -1.29 -21.42
N ASN A 61 -10.07 -1.88 -21.99
CA ASN A 61 -10.11 -2.36 -23.38
C ASN A 61 -9.03 -3.39 -23.75
N GLY A 62 -8.69 -4.32 -22.84
CA GLY A 62 -7.71 -5.38 -23.11
C GLY A 62 -6.25 -4.91 -23.15
N ALA A 63 -5.96 -3.65 -22.79
CA ALA A 63 -4.60 -3.21 -22.56
C ALA A 63 -4.04 -3.91 -21.31
N ARG A 64 -2.84 -4.49 -21.43
CA ARG A 64 -2.14 -5.15 -20.32
C ARG A 64 -1.72 -4.07 -19.32
N ASN A 65 -1.91 -4.33 -18.03
CA ASN A 65 -1.30 -3.49 -17.02
C ASN A 65 0.22 -3.66 -17.09
N ASP A 66 0.96 -2.56 -17.16
CA ASP A 66 2.41 -2.55 -17.27
C ASP A 66 3.03 -1.23 -16.75
N VAL A 67 4.35 -1.17 -16.85
CA VAL A 67 5.17 0.01 -16.50
C VAL A 67 4.72 1.28 -17.23
N ASP A 68 4.36 1.17 -18.51
CA ASP A 68 4.01 2.33 -19.33
C ASP A 68 2.61 2.85 -18.93
N GLN A 69 1.69 1.97 -18.55
CA GLN A 69 0.41 2.36 -17.97
C GLN A 69 0.59 3.07 -16.62
N LEU A 70 1.50 2.60 -15.76
CA LEU A 70 1.81 3.28 -14.49
C LEU A 70 2.28 4.72 -14.72
N LEU A 71 3.24 4.92 -15.62
CA LEU A 71 3.73 6.25 -15.98
C LEU A 71 2.62 7.14 -16.55
N ARG A 72 1.76 6.58 -17.41
CA ARG A 72 0.63 7.32 -17.99
C ARG A 72 -0.37 7.77 -16.92
N VAL A 73 -0.80 6.87 -16.03
CA VAL A 73 -1.77 7.23 -14.97
C VAL A 73 -1.20 8.28 -14.02
N MET A 74 0.10 8.19 -13.70
CA MET A 74 0.75 9.21 -12.89
C MET A 74 0.86 10.55 -13.63
N ALA A 75 1.19 10.54 -14.92
CA ALA A 75 1.22 11.76 -15.71
C ALA A 75 -0.16 12.40 -15.85
N ASP A 76 -1.21 11.62 -16.06
CA ASP A 76 -2.59 12.11 -16.09
C ASP A 76 -2.95 12.79 -14.75
N HIS A 77 -2.58 12.19 -13.62
CA HIS A 77 -2.80 12.77 -12.30
C HIS A 77 -2.01 14.07 -12.07
N LEU A 78 -0.84 14.20 -12.70
CA LEU A 78 0.03 15.38 -12.64
C LEU A 78 -0.26 16.39 -13.75
N GLU A 79 -1.28 16.16 -14.58
CA GLU A 79 -1.62 16.98 -15.75
C GLU A 79 -0.45 17.18 -16.73
N LEU A 80 0.35 16.13 -16.93
CA LEU A 80 1.55 16.12 -17.80
C LEU A 80 1.28 15.48 -19.16
N SER A 81 1.71 16.15 -20.24
CA SER A 81 1.79 15.51 -21.56
C SER A 81 3.11 14.76 -21.73
N LEU A 82 2.99 13.46 -22.02
CA LEU A 82 4.10 12.53 -22.26
C LEU A 82 4.35 12.24 -23.74
N GLU A 83 3.62 12.87 -24.66
CA GLU A 83 3.70 12.58 -26.09
C GLU A 83 5.11 12.77 -26.66
N GLY A 84 5.55 11.81 -27.47
CA GLY A 84 6.87 11.84 -28.13
C GLY A 84 8.07 11.63 -27.20
N ARG A 85 7.87 11.46 -25.89
CA ARG A 85 8.95 11.23 -24.92
C ARG A 85 9.30 9.75 -24.80
N SER A 86 10.59 9.44 -24.66
CA SER A 86 11.06 8.11 -24.26
C SER A 86 10.63 7.78 -22.82
N ARG A 87 10.55 6.48 -22.46
CA ARG A 87 10.21 6.04 -21.10
C ARG A 87 11.05 6.71 -20.01
N ARG A 88 12.35 6.90 -20.26
CA ARG A 88 13.26 7.59 -19.34
C ARG A 88 12.86 9.05 -19.12
N GLU A 89 12.54 9.76 -20.19
CA GLU A 89 12.10 11.16 -20.14
C GLU A 89 10.71 11.30 -19.52
N GLN A 90 9.83 10.32 -19.71
CA GLN A 90 8.53 10.27 -19.05
C GLN A 90 8.68 10.10 -17.54
N LEU A 91 9.50 9.14 -17.10
CA LEU A 91 9.82 8.92 -15.68
C LEU A 91 10.43 10.17 -15.04
N GLU A 92 11.39 10.79 -15.72
CA GLU A 92 12.02 12.04 -15.29
C GLU A 92 11.01 13.18 -15.12
N ALA A 93 10.09 13.35 -16.08
CA ALA A 93 9.05 14.37 -16.00
C ALA A 93 8.08 14.12 -14.85
N VAL A 94 7.60 12.88 -14.69
CA VAL A 94 6.70 12.48 -13.60
C VAL A 94 7.37 12.70 -12.25
N SER A 95 8.60 12.20 -12.08
CA SER A 95 9.33 12.27 -10.81
C SER A 95 9.64 13.71 -10.41
N THR A 96 10.17 14.51 -11.34
CA THR A 96 10.49 15.93 -11.10
C THR A 96 9.24 16.72 -10.72
N THR A 97 8.13 16.51 -11.43
CA THR A 97 6.88 17.22 -11.18
C THR A 97 6.27 16.83 -9.84
N LEU A 98 6.20 15.52 -9.55
CA LEU A 98 5.66 15.01 -8.29
C LEU A 98 6.45 15.55 -7.10
N CYS A 99 7.77 15.37 -7.10
CA CYS A 99 8.63 15.83 -6.01
C CYS A 99 8.64 17.37 -5.89
N GLY A 100 8.70 18.06 -7.02
CA GLY A 100 8.64 19.52 -7.09
C GLY A 100 7.36 20.10 -6.47
N SER A 101 6.24 19.38 -6.58
CA SER A 101 4.94 19.82 -6.04
C SER A 101 4.85 19.78 -4.51
N LEU A 102 5.72 19.02 -3.82
CA LEU A 102 5.63 18.81 -2.38
C LEU A 102 5.81 20.14 -1.60
N GLN A 103 5.53 20.17 -0.30
CA GLN A 103 5.74 21.36 0.54
C GLN A 103 6.47 20.97 1.82
N ALA A 104 7.12 21.93 2.48
CA ALA A 104 7.69 21.69 3.79
C ALA A 104 6.60 21.20 4.76
N GLY A 105 6.86 20.10 5.47
CA GLY A 105 5.90 19.41 6.33
C GLY A 105 4.94 18.45 5.62
N SER A 106 4.92 18.39 4.28
CA SER A 106 3.95 17.57 3.56
C SER A 106 4.30 16.08 3.55
N ILE A 107 3.25 15.26 3.58
CA ILE A 107 3.32 13.81 3.35
C ILE A 107 2.56 13.50 2.07
N ALA A 108 3.27 13.08 1.01
CA ALA A 108 2.64 12.49 -0.17
C ALA A 108 2.59 10.96 -0.03
N PHE A 109 1.45 10.37 -0.37
CA PHE A 109 1.26 8.93 -0.34
C PHE A 109 0.71 8.41 -1.67
N ILE A 110 1.51 7.65 -2.40
CA ILE A 110 1.15 7.04 -3.68
C ILE A 110 0.54 5.67 -3.43
N GLU A 111 -0.74 5.50 -3.76
CA GLU A 111 -1.47 4.25 -3.57
C GLU A 111 -1.62 3.54 -4.92
N ILE A 112 -0.79 2.53 -5.20
CA ILE A 112 -0.76 1.85 -6.50
C ILE A 112 -1.54 0.53 -6.39
N HIS A 113 -2.73 0.50 -6.97
CA HIS A 113 -3.61 -0.67 -7.04
C HIS A 113 -3.59 -1.32 -8.43
N GLY A 114 -3.94 -2.62 -8.49
CA GLY A 114 -3.98 -3.38 -9.74
C GLY A 114 -2.60 -3.87 -10.19
N CYS A 115 -1.72 -4.16 -9.24
CA CYS A 115 -0.33 -4.52 -9.49
C CYS A 115 -0.11 -6.00 -9.87
N ASN A 116 -1.14 -6.76 -10.26
CA ASN A 116 -1.00 -8.17 -10.63
C ASN A 116 -0.09 -8.39 -11.85
N TRP A 117 0.15 -7.34 -12.64
CA TRP A 117 1.17 -7.37 -13.70
C TRP A 117 2.59 -7.64 -13.18
N LEU A 118 2.86 -7.41 -11.90
CA LEU A 118 4.11 -7.80 -11.23
C LEU A 118 4.25 -9.32 -11.12
N VAL A 119 3.12 -10.03 -11.08
CA VAL A 119 3.04 -11.51 -11.07
C VAL A 119 3.14 -12.04 -12.50
N ASP A 120 2.40 -11.41 -13.43
CA ASP A 120 2.28 -11.87 -14.82
C ASP A 120 3.52 -11.63 -15.70
N ASN A 121 4.40 -10.70 -15.31
CA ASN A 121 5.56 -10.28 -16.10
C ASN A 121 6.87 -10.50 -15.31
N GLU A 122 7.30 -11.76 -15.22
CA GLU A 122 8.61 -12.28 -14.77
C GLU A 122 9.72 -11.23 -14.48
N PRO A 123 10.55 -11.43 -13.43
CA PRO A 123 11.02 -10.50 -12.37
C PRO A 123 11.49 -9.07 -12.72
N THR A 124 11.58 -8.72 -14.00
CA THR A 124 11.90 -7.39 -14.54
C THR A 124 10.93 -6.30 -14.07
N ALA A 125 9.66 -6.63 -13.86
CA ALA A 125 8.62 -5.69 -13.45
C ALA A 125 8.91 -5.07 -12.08
N LEU A 126 9.09 -5.90 -11.05
CA LEU A 126 9.42 -5.43 -9.70
C LEU A 126 10.80 -4.76 -9.67
N HIS A 127 11.77 -5.32 -10.39
CA HIS A 127 13.10 -4.70 -10.52
C HIS A 127 12.98 -3.28 -11.06
N TRP A 128 12.22 -3.05 -12.14
CA TRP A 128 12.02 -1.71 -12.69
C TRP A 128 11.34 -0.77 -11.68
N VAL A 129 10.29 -1.25 -10.98
CA VAL A 129 9.57 -0.43 -9.99
C VAL A 129 10.51 0.03 -8.86
N VAL A 130 11.37 -0.85 -8.35
CA VAL A 130 12.27 -0.52 -7.24
C VAL A 130 13.52 0.23 -7.74
N MET A 131 14.18 -0.31 -8.74
CA MET A 131 15.53 0.10 -9.14
C MET A 131 15.54 1.30 -10.09
N ASP A 132 14.51 1.45 -10.92
CA ASP A 132 14.39 2.57 -11.84
C ASP A 132 13.43 3.63 -11.29
N PHE A 133 12.17 3.25 -11.07
CA PHE A 133 11.11 4.20 -10.72
C PHE A 133 11.27 4.77 -9.31
N TRP A 134 11.34 3.91 -8.29
CA TRP A 134 11.38 4.36 -6.90
C TRP A 134 12.68 5.06 -6.55
N ARG A 135 13.83 4.54 -7.00
CA ARG A 135 15.12 5.21 -6.83
C ARG A 135 15.16 6.58 -7.50
N ARG A 136 14.55 6.74 -8.67
CA ARG A 136 14.46 8.05 -9.32
C ARG A 136 13.63 9.05 -8.49
N LEU A 137 12.49 8.61 -7.96
CA LEU A 137 11.69 9.42 -7.03
C LEU A 137 12.47 9.84 -5.79
N ILE A 138 13.27 8.93 -5.22
CA ILE A 138 14.14 9.26 -4.09
C ILE A 138 15.15 10.33 -4.49
N ALA A 139 15.87 10.14 -5.60
CA ALA A 139 16.88 11.10 -6.05
C ALA A 139 16.30 12.52 -6.21
N ASP A 140 15.13 12.64 -6.84
CA ASP A 140 14.46 13.93 -7.01
C ASP A 140 13.90 14.48 -5.69
N LEU A 141 13.43 13.60 -4.79
CA LEU A 141 13.02 13.97 -3.43
C LEU A 141 14.18 14.55 -2.63
N GLU A 142 15.39 14.00 -2.71
CA GLU A 142 16.56 14.50 -1.96
C GLU A 142 16.91 15.94 -2.33
N ILE A 143 16.86 16.25 -3.64
CA ILE A 143 17.09 17.60 -4.16
C ILE A 143 16.08 18.58 -3.53
N VAL A 144 14.81 18.20 -3.57
CA VAL A 144 13.71 18.99 -3.03
C VAL A 144 13.78 19.10 -1.50
N ALA A 145 14.14 18.02 -0.82
CA ALA A 145 14.24 17.98 0.64
C ALA A 145 15.33 18.91 1.16
N ARG A 146 16.48 18.97 0.48
CA ARG A 146 17.57 19.90 0.83
C ARG A 146 17.13 21.36 0.71
N GLN A 147 16.31 21.68 -0.29
CA GLN A 147 15.71 23.02 -0.45
C GLN A 147 14.65 23.34 0.63
N ARG A 148 14.08 22.32 1.28
CA ARG A 148 12.97 22.43 2.25
C ARG A 148 13.34 21.92 3.65
N ALA A 149 14.63 21.96 3.99
CA ALA A 149 15.18 21.56 5.29
C ALA A 149 14.76 20.14 5.75
N GLY A 150 14.68 19.18 4.83
CA GLY A 150 14.41 17.77 5.13
C GLY A 150 12.96 17.45 5.52
N SER A 151 12.05 18.42 5.47
CA SER A 151 10.69 18.29 6.00
C SER A 151 9.66 17.70 5.03
N VAL A 152 10.09 16.96 4.01
CA VAL A 152 9.19 16.31 3.03
C VAL A 152 9.20 14.80 3.20
N THR A 153 8.01 14.19 3.10
CA THR A 153 7.84 12.73 3.17
C THR A 153 7.14 12.24 1.90
N LEU A 154 7.72 11.24 1.23
CA LEU A 154 7.14 10.56 0.09
C LEU A 154 6.99 9.07 0.40
N LEU A 155 5.75 8.60 0.46
CA LEU A 155 5.44 7.21 0.74
C LEU A 155 4.73 6.60 -0.46
N ALA A 156 4.92 5.30 -0.68
CA ALA A 156 4.20 4.56 -1.70
C ALA A 156 3.81 3.17 -1.19
N ALA A 157 2.69 2.66 -1.67
CA ALA A 157 2.24 1.30 -1.39
C ALA A 157 1.81 0.61 -2.70
N LEU A 158 2.33 -0.59 -2.93
CA LEU A 158 1.97 -1.49 -4.01
C LEU A 158 0.97 -2.53 -3.47
N PHE A 159 -0.21 -2.59 -4.07
CA PHE A 159 -1.24 -3.56 -3.73
C PHE A 159 -1.37 -4.60 -4.84
N VAL A 160 -0.90 -5.82 -4.55
CA VAL A 160 -0.98 -7.00 -5.41
C VAL A 160 -2.05 -7.93 -4.85
N ASP A 161 -2.99 -8.38 -5.68
CA ASP A 161 -4.06 -9.27 -5.24
C ASP A 161 -3.62 -10.74 -5.15
N ASP A 162 -2.54 -11.09 -5.84
CA ASP A 162 -1.93 -12.41 -5.84
C ASP A 162 -0.58 -12.42 -5.09
N GLN A 163 -0.04 -13.63 -4.90
CA GLN A 163 1.31 -13.83 -4.37
C GLN A 163 2.32 -13.75 -5.53
N LEU A 164 3.38 -12.97 -5.34
CA LEU A 164 4.51 -12.93 -6.26
C LEU A 164 5.22 -14.28 -6.30
N PRO A 165 5.79 -14.66 -7.47
CA PRO A 165 6.55 -15.90 -7.61
C PRO A 165 7.71 -15.99 -6.60
N GLU A 166 8.05 -17.21 -6.22
CA GLU A 166 9.23 -17.48 -5.39
C GLU A 166 10.49 -16.93 -6.07
N GLY A 167 11.30 -16.17 -5.32
CA GLY A 167 12.50 -15.50 -5.84
C GLY A 167 12.27 -14.15 -6.52
N ALA A 168 11.03 -13.69 -6.70
CA ALA A 168 10.76 -12.32 -7.16
C ALA A 168 11.24 -11.27 -6.14
N LEU A 169 11.14 -11.60 -4.84
CA LEU A 169 11.59 -10.76 -3.73
C LEU A 169 13.05 -11.06 -3.41
N SER A 170 13.95 -10.42 -4.15
CA SER A 170 15.39 -10.52 -3.87
C SER A 170 15.83 -9.49 -2.82
N PRO A 171 16.97 -9.70 -2.12
CA PRO A 171 17.49 -8.75 -1.14
C PRO A 171 17.83 -7.35 -1.70
N GLU A 172 18.00 -7.21 -3.02
CA GLU A 172 18.19 -5.91 -3.68
C GLU A 172 16.87 -5.14 -3.82
N HIS A 173 15.73 -5.83 -3.93
CA HIS A 173 14.42 -5.19 -4.06
C HIS A 173 13.74 -4.97 -2.72
N CYS A 174 14.00 -5.84 -1.74
CA CYS A 174 13.27 -5.88 -0.49
C CYS A 174 14.16 -5.71 0.74
N CYS A 175 13.55 -5.17 1.79
CA CYS A 175 14.13 -5.00 3.12
C CYS A 175 13.17 -5.53 4.18
N SER A 176 13.65 -5.63 5.43
CA SER A 176 12.86 -6.15 6.56
C SER A 176 12.54 -5.05 7.57
N LEU A 177 11.59 -5.29 8.47
CA LEU A 177 11.29 -4.37 9.57
C LEU A 177 12.50 -4.12 10.48
N ALA A 178 13.43 -5.07 10.57
CA ALA A 178 14.64 -4.95 11.38
C ALA A 178 15.75 -4.12 10.69
N ASP A 179 15.69 -3.99 9.36
CA ASP A 179 16.71 -3.31 8.55
C ASP A 179 16.01 -2.58 7.38
N VAL A 180 15.33 -1.48 7.70
CA VAL A 180 14.51 -0.73 6.75
C VAL A 180 15.40 0.17 5.88
N HIS A 181 15.33 -0.04 4.56
CA HIS A 181 16.03 0.77 3.57
C HIS A 181 15.05 1.62 2.77
N ARG A 182 15.30 2.93 2.69
CA ARG A 182 14.39 3.86 1.98
C ARG A 182 14.28 3.56 0.48
N ASP A 183 15.31 2.96 -0.12
CA ASP A 183 15.41 2.65 -1.56
C ASP A 183 14.94 1.25 -1.93
N ARG A 184 14.38 0.49 -0.98
CA ARG A 184 13.85 -0.86 -1.19
C ARG A 184 12.39 -0.94 -0.75
N CYS A 185 11.69 -1.94 -1.26
CA CYS A 185 10.37 -2.32 -0.75
C CYS A 185 10.50 -2.91 0.65
N LEU A 186 9.62 -2.52 1.56
CA LEU A 186 9.35 -3.27 2.77
C LEU A 186 8.08 -4.09 2.52
N GLU A 187 8.21 -5.41 2.54
CA GLU A 187 7.05 -6.30 2.47
C GLU A 187 6.28 -6.22 3.80
N ILE A 188 4.99 -5.91 3.71
CA ILE A 188 4.07 -5.96 4.84
C ILE A 188 3.20 -7.19 4.65
N GLU A 189 3.53 -8.25 5.39
CA GLU A 189 2.77 -9.49 5.36
C GLU A 189 1.35 -9.24 5.89
N LEU A 190 0.37 -9.39 5.01
CA LEU A 190 -1.03 -9.53 5.40
C LEU A 190 -1.25 -10.97 5.81
N ARG A 191 -1.84 -11.24 6.98
CA ARG A 191 -2.02 -12.60 7.51
C ARG A 191 -3.50 -12.92 7.72
N ASN A 192 -3.79 -14.21 7.83
CA ASN A 192 -5.08 -14.67 8.32
C ASN A 192 -5.27 -14.24 9.77
N TRP A 193 -6.51 -13.95 10.15
CA TRP A 193 -6.86 -13.64 11.52
C TRP A 193 -6.82 -14.89 12.38
N THR A 194 -6.47 -14.70 13.64
CA THR A 194 -6.60 -15.73 14.68
C THR A 194 -8.01 -15.73 15.28
N ALA A 195 -8.34 -16.81 15.98
CA ALA A 195 -9.57 -16.89 16.77
C ALA A 195 -9.68 -15.74 17.79
N ASP A 196 -8.56 -15.39 18.44
CA ASP A 196 -8.50 -14.29 19.41
C ASP A 196 -8.80 -12.94 18.75
N GLU A 197 -8.30 -12.70 17.53
CA GLU A 197 -8.58 -11.46 16.77
C GLU A 197 -10.06 -11.36 16.38
N VAL A 198 -10.71 -12.49 16.08
CA VAL A 198 -12.16 -12.55 15.84
C VAL A 198 -12.95 -12.31 17.12
N ASP A 199 -12.55 -12.92 18.24
CA ASP A 199 -13.18 -12.70 19.55
C ASP A 199 -13.11 -11.23 19.96
N ASP A 200 -11.94 -10.60 19.82
CA ASP A 200 -11.73 -9.17 20.06
C ASP A 200 -12.64 -8.30 19.20
N TRP A 201 -12.83 -8.67 17.93
CA TRP A 201 -13.73 -7.95 17.03
C TRP A 201 -15.20 -8.10 17.45
N LEU A 202 -15.64 -9.33 17.75
CA LEU A 202 -17.01 -9.64 18.17
C LEU A 202 -17.36 -8.90 19.47
N ALA A 203 -16.44 -8.90 20.43
CA ALA A 203 -16.60 -8.20 21.70
C ALA A 203 -16.71 -6.67 21.53
N ARG A 204 -16.08 -6.10 20.49
CA ARG A 204 -16.08 -4.65 20.26
C ARG A 204 -17.20 -4.16 19.37
N PHE A 205 -17.64 -4.95 18.38
CA PHE A 205 -18.47 -4.46 17.28
C PHE A 205 -19.69 -5.31 16.97
N GLY A 206 -19.66 -6.62 17.25
CA GLY A 206 -20.68 -7.55 16.75
C GLY A 206 -21.72 -7.98 17.77
N MET A 207 -21.29 -8.35 18.98
CA MET A 207 -22.12 -9.14 19.90
C MET A 207 -22.00 -8.73 21.37
N THR A 208 -21.87 -7.43 21.64
CA THR A 208 -21.64 -6.87 22.99
C THR A 208 -22.69 -7.25 24.05
N ASN A 209 -23.90 -7.64 23.62
CA ASN A 209 -25.02 -7.98 24.51
C ASN A 209 -25.41 -9.48 24.48
N HIS A 210 -24.60 -10.34 23.86
CA HIS A 210 -24.89 -11.77 23.77
C HIS A 210 -24.14 -12.58 24.83
N PRO A 211 -24.66 -13.76 25.24
CA PRO A 211 -23.94 -14.66 26.14
C PRO A 211 -22.63 -15.16 25.51
N ASP A 212 -21.60 -15.36 26.32
CA ASP A 212 -20.27 -15.87 25.90
C ASP A 212 -20.34 -17.17 25.09
N GLU A 213 -21.30 -18.04 25.39
CA GLU A 213 -21.51 -19.29 24.65
C GLU A 213 -21.95 -19.05 23.20
N THR A 214 -22.79 -18.04 22.97
CA THR A 214 -23.22 -17.64 21.63
C THR A 214 -22.05 -17.03 20.86
N ILE A 215 -21.28 -16.15 21.49
CA ILE A 215 -20.11 -15.51 20.90
C ILE A 215 -19.10 -16.56 20.46
N ARG A 216 -18.76 -17.51 21.35
CA ARG A 216 -17.87 -18.64 21.05
C ARG A 216 -18.37 -19.50 19.89
N SER A 217 -19.67 -19.79 19.86
CA SER A 217 -20.27 -20.60 18.79
C SER A 217 -20.17 -19.91 17.42
N VAL A 218 -20.40 -18.60 17.37
CA VAL A 218 -20.25 -17.79 16.15
C VAL A 218 -18.78 -17.75 15.73
N ARG A 219 -17.85 -17.48 16.66
CA ARG A 219 -16.42 -17.46 16.38
C ARG A 219 -15.92 -18.81 15.83
N ASP A 220 -16.31 -19.93 16.44
CA ASP A 220 -15.91 -21.27 15.98
C ASP A 220 -16.45 -21.58 14.58
N LEU A 221 -17.70 -21.18 14.29
CA LEU A 221 -18.30 -21.33 12.97
C LEU A 221 -17.57 -20.50 11.91
N VAL A 222 -17.33 -19.21 12.19
CA VAL A 222 -16.66 -18.29 11.29
C VAL A 222 -15.23 -18.75 11.02
N MET A 223 -14.48 -19.11 12.05
CA MET A 223 -13.10 -19.60 11.90
C MET A 223 -13.04 -20.90 11.09
N ARG A 224 -13.97 -21.83 11.33
CA ARG A 224 -14.04 -23.09 10.58
C ARG A 224 -14.34 -22.89 9.09
N ILE A 225 -15.18 -21.92 8.74
CA ILE A 225 -15.56 -21.66 7.33
C ILE A 225 -14.50 -20.83 6.61
N SER A 226 -13.98 -19.80 7.28
CA SER A 226 -13.07 -18.84 6.69
C SER A 226 -11.60 -19.26 6.71
N ASP A 227 -11.23 -20.21 7.57
CA ASP A 227 -9.83 -20.54 7.89
C ASP A 227 -9.00 -19.30 8.25
N GLY A 228 -9.63 -18.32 8.91
CA GLY A 228 -9.00 -17.07 9.28
C GLY A 228 -8.87 -16.05 8.13
N VAL A 229 -9.32 -16.36 6.91
CA VAL A 229 -9.18 -15.44 5.76
C VAL A 229 -10.06 -14.20 5.98
N PRO A 230 -9.48 -12.98 6.06
CA PRO A 230 -10.19 -11.77 6.46
C PRO A 230 -11.45 -11.44 5.66
N CYS A 231 -11.43 -11.56 4.33
CA CYS A 231 -12.61 -11.27 3.51
C CYS A 231 -13.74 -12.28 3.73
N LEU A 232 -13.41 -13.54 4.02
CA LEU A 232 -14.38 -14.57 4.34
C LEU A 232 -14.93 -14.40 5.76
N ILE A 233 -14.09 -13.99 6.72
CA ILE A 233 -14.53 -13.61 8.07
C ILE A 233 -15.57 -12.50 7.99
N GLU A 234 -15.29 -11.41 7.27
CA GLU A 234 -16.22 -10.29 7.10
C GLU A 234 -17.57 -10.77 6.55
N HIS A 235 -17.53 -11.57 5.47
CA HIS A 235 -18.73 -12.12 4.84
C HIS A 235 -19.54 -13.01 5.78
N GLU A 236 -18.88 -13.93 6.50
CA GLU A 236 -19.58 -14.84 7.42
C GLU A 236 -20.11 -14.11 8.66
N LEU A 237 -19.37 -13.15 9.22
CA LEU A 237 -19.86 -12.32 10.32
C LEU A 237 -21.11 -11.54 9.91
N LEU A 238 -21.12 -10.94 8.73
CA LEU A 238 -22.29 -10.21 8.23
C LEU A 238 -23.53 -11.12 8.11
N LYS A 239 -23.37 -12.37 7.66
CA LYS A 239 -24.48 -13.33 7.62
C LYS A 239 -25.02 -13.68 9.01
N GLN A 240 -24.14 -13.84 10.00
CA GLN A 240 -24.56 -14.20 11.36
C GLN A 240 -25.23 -13.03 12.09
N LEU A 241 -24.77 -11.80 11.83
CA LEU A 241 -25.24 -10.59 12.54
C LEU A 241 -26.44 -9.92 11.86
N CYS A 242 -26.56 -10.06 10.54
CA CYS A 242 -27.66 -9.56 9.74
C CYS A 242 -28.32 -10.72 8.99
N PRO A 243 -28.99 -11.66 9.68
CA PRO A 243 -29.74 -12.70 8.99
C PRO A 243 -30.77 -12.00 8.09
N MET A 244 -30.66 -12.19 6.77
CA MET A 244 -31.71 -11.74 5.87
C MET A 244 -33.02 -12.38 6.35
N THR A 245 -33.94 -11.57 6.83
CA THR A 245 -35.31 -11.99 7.09
C THR A 245 -35.89 -12.40 5.74
N ASP A 246 -36.13 -13.70 5.57
CA ASP A 246 -37.00 -14.23 4.51
C ASP A 246 -38.40 -13.62 4.59
#